data_AF-A0A955IVB6-F1
#
_entry.id   AF-A0A955IVB6-F1
#
_cell.length_a   1.000
_cell.length_b   1.000
_cell.length_c   1.000
_cell.angle_alpha   90.00
_cell.angle_beta   90.00
_cell.angle_gamma   90.00
#
_symmetry.space_group_name_H-M   'P 1'
#
loop_
_entity.id
_entity.type
_entity.pdbx_description
1 polymer ?
#
loop_
_entity_poly.entity_id
_entity_poly.type
_entity_poly.pdbx_seq_one_letter_code
_entity_poly.pdbx_strand_id
1 'polypeptide(L)'
;MNKTNFTISEDKKSLIMERVFQASQHNLWRAYTEKELFEQWFAPQGWTVTTKKFDFTESGENIYVMKCEDKAQGEWYGQVSAGKNMSAKRNCVSYSKPLSKNTIIRLRYQRNYGQK
;
A
#
# COMPACT_ATOMS: atom_id res chain seq x y z
N MET A 1 -4.04 -16.39 9.60
CA MET A 1 -3.84 -15.12 8.86
C MET A 1 -5.09 -14.84 8.04
N ASN A 2 -5.62 -13.61 8.06
CA ASN A 2 -6.76 -13.23 7.21
C ASN A 2 -6.34 -13.30 5.73
N LYS A 3 -7.14 -13.99 4.91
CA LYS A 3 -6.89 -14.15 3.48
C LYS A 3 -7.01 -12.79 2.78
N THR A 4 -6.05 -12.46 1.93
CA THR A 4 -6.13 -11.33 1.01
C THR A 4 -6.77 -11.82 -0.29
N ASN A 5 -7.80 -11.14 -0.77
CA ASN A 5 -8.41 -11.43 -2.06
C ASN A 5 -7.84 -10.48 -3.12
N PHE A 6 -7.57 -11.03 -4.30
CA PHE A 6 -7.03 -10.29 -5.43
C PHE A 6 -8.02 -10.40 -6.59
N THR A 7 -8.31 -9.27 -7.23
CA THR A 7 -9.15 -9.22 -8.43
C THR A 7 -8.46 -8.35 -9.46
N ILE A 8 -8.22 -8.90 -10.64
CA ILE A 8 -7.65 -8.17 -11.78
C ILE A 8 -8.82 -7.82 -12.70
N SER A 9 -8.91 -6.57 -13.13
CA SER A 9 -9.94 -6.16 -14.10
C SER A 9 -9.72 -6.82 -15.46
N GLU A 10 -10.78 -6.99 -16.25
CA GLU A 10 -10.72 -7.60 -17.58
C GLU A 10 -9.75 -6.87 -18.53
N ASP A 11 -9.67 -5.55 -18.41
CA ASP A 11 -8.72 -4.70 -19.17
C ASP A 11 -7.26 -4.84 -18.72
N LYS A 12 -6.98 -5.61 -17.65
CA LYS A 12 -5.66 -5.82 -17.02
C LYS A 12 -4.97 -4.53 -16.56
N LYS A 13 -5.71 -3.43 -16.39
CA LYS A 13 -5.16 -2.14 -15.92
C LYS A 13 -5.39 -1.90 -14.43
N SER A 14 -6.27 -2.66 -13.79
CA SER A 14 -6.59 -2.52 -12.37
C SER A 14 -6.34 -3.82 -11.61
N LEU A 15 -5.64 -3.70 -10.49
CA LEU A 15 -5.50 -4.71 -9.45
C LEU A 15 -6.24 -4.22 -8.21
N ILE A 16 -7.28 -4.94 -7.81
CA ILE A 16 -8.00 -4.71 -6.56
C ILE A 16 -7.51 -5.74 -5.56
N MET A 17 -7.05 -5.26 -4.41
CA MET A 17 -6.65 -6.08 -3.26
C MET A 17 -7.59 -5.79 -2.10
N GLU A 18 -8.19 -6.83 -1.54
CA GLU A 18 -9.09 -6.72 -0.41
C GLU A 18 -8.54 -7.52 0.76
N ARG A 19 -8.48 -6.88 1.93
CA ARG A 19 -8.04 -7.54 3.15
C ARG A 19 -8.85 -7.06 4.33
N VAL A 20 -9.28 -8.01 5.14
CA VAL A 20 -10.00 -7.75 6.39
C VAL A 20 -8.99 -7.65 7.52
N PHE A 21 -9.11 -6.61 8.33
CA PHE A 21 -8.29 -6.41 9.53
C PHE A 21 -9.17 -6.32 10.78
N GLN A 22 -8.71 -6.96 11.86
CA GLN A 22 -9.30 -6.80 13.18
C GLN A 22 -8.70 -5.55 13.85
N ALA A 23 -8.94 -4.39 13.25
CA ALA A 23 -8.45 -3.11 13.71
C ALA A 23 -9.52 -2.03 13.53
N SER A 24 -9.46 -0.99 14.36
CA SER A 24 -10.32 0.18 14.19
C SER A 24 -9.96 0.94 12.90
N GLN A 25 -10.95 1.61 12.31
CA GLN A 25 -10.72 2.47 11.15
C GLN A 25 -9.65 3.54 11.43
N HIS A 26 -9.65 4.09 12.65
CA HIS A 26 -8.66 5.06 13.09
C HIS A 26 -7.23 4.52 13.06
N ASN A 27 -6.98 3.32 13.59
CA ASN A 27 -5.64 2.74 13.58
C ASN A 27 -5.15 2.44 12.16
N LEU A 28 -6.06 2.01 11.28
CA LEU A 28 -5.72 1.80 9.89
C LEU A 28 -5.45 3.11 9.17
N TRP A 29 -6.25 4.15 9.40
CA TRP A 29 -5.98 5.47 8.86
C TRP A 29 -4.57 5.94 9.22
N ARG A 30 -4.24 5.91 10.52
CA ARG A 30 -2.90 6.26 11.01
C ARG A 30 -1.79 5.46 10.33
N ALA A 31 -2.00 4.15 10.11
CA ALA A 31 -1.02 3.32 9.42
C ALA A 31 -0.69 3.82 8.00
N TYR A 32 -1.64 4.44 7.29
CA TYR A 32 -1.40 4.99 5.94
C TYR A 32 -1.01 6.48 5.94
N THR A 33 -1.32 7.23 7.00
CA THR A 33 -1.16 8.70 7.04
C THR A 33 -0.04 9.18 7.95
N GLU A 34 0.54 8.32 8.77
CA GLU A 34 1.70 8.65 9.60
C GLU A 34 2.94 7.97 9.02
N LYS A 35 3.99 8.76 8.76
CA LYS A 35 5.20 8.29 8.09
C LYS A 35 5.83 7.11 8.83
N GLU A 36 5.95 7.23 10.15
CA GLU A 36 6.61 6.26 11.02
C GLU A 36 5.88 4.92 11.02
N LEU A 37 4.54 4.95 10.96
CA LEU A 37 3.74 3.74 10.87
C LEU A 37 3.79 3.17 9.46
N PHE A 38 3.62 4.01 8.44
CA PHE A 38 3.69 3.61 7.03
C PHE A 38 4.97 2.83 6.73
N GLU A 39 6.10 3.30 7.25
CA GLU A 39 7.40 2.65 7.05
C GLU A 39 7.52 1.27 7.70
N GLN A 40 6.71 0.97 8.70
CA GLN A 40 6.73 -0.31 9.40
C GLN A 40 5.92 -1.40 8.71
N TRP A 41 4.89 -1.03 7.92
CA TRP A 41 3.91 -2.01 7.44
C TRP A 41 3.71 -2.04 5.93
N PHE A 42 4.09 -0.98 5.19
CA PHE A 42 3.80 -0.87 3.76
C PHE A 42 4.66 -1.80 2.89
N ALA A 43 5.90 -2.05 3.29
CA ALA A 43 6.81 -2.92 2.55
C ALA A 43 6.41 -4.40 2.70
N PRO A 44 6.63 -5.23 1.65
CA PRO A 44 6.50 -6.67 1.79
C PRO A 44 7.50 -7.22 2.83
N GLN A 45 7.21 -8.39 3.38
CA GLN A 45 8.08 -9.04 4.35
C GLN A 45 9.51 -9.20 3.78
N GLY A 46 10.52 -8.87 4.60
CA GLY A 46 11.94 -8.90 4.21
C GLY A 46 12.44 -7.63 3.51
N TRP A 47 11.55 -6.68 3.25
CA TRP A 47 11.88 -5.38 2.69
C TRP A 47 11.71 -4.28 3.74
N THR A 48 12.62 -3.32 3.74
CA THR A 48 12.53 -2.08 4.51
C THR A 48 12.13 -0.95 3.59
N VAL A 49 11.35 0.01 4.10
CA VAL A 49 10.93 1.18 3.34
C VAL A 49 11.43 2.45 4.02
N THR A 50 11.98 3.36 3.22
CA THR A 50 12.44 4.68 3.65
C THR A 50 11.72 5.71 2.81
N THR A 51 10.98 6.60 3.47
CA THR A 51 10.25 7.67 2.80
C THR A 51 11.11 8.93 2.74
N LYS A 52 11.33 9.44 1.52
CA LYS A 52 12.02 10.70 1.26
C LYS A 52 11.11 11.92 1.41
N LYS A 53 9.84 11.79 0.98
CA LYS A 53 8.82 12.83 1.12
C LYS A 53 7.51 12.15 1.52
N PHE A 54 6.91 12.60 2.61
CA PHE A 54 5.62 12.10 3.09
C PHE A 54 4.69 13.29 3.28
N ASP A 55 3.81 13.53 2.31
CA ASP A 55 2.86 14.64 2.29
C ASP A 55 1.48 14.07 2.01
N PHE A 56 0.72 13.87 3.08
CA PHE A 56 -0.62 13.30 3.04
C PHE A 56 -1.68 14.41 2.86
N THR A 57 -1.60 15.15 1.77
CA THR A 57 -2.59 16.17 1.35
C THR A 57 -3.15 15.85 -0.04
N GLU A 58 -4.22 16.51 -0.46
CA GLU A 58 -4.86 16.21 -1.76
C GLU A 58 -3.93 16.35 -2.97
N SER A 59 -2.99 17.29 -2.89
CA SER A 59 -1.92 17.51 -3.87
C SER A 59 -0.57 16.96 -3.43
N GLY A 60 -0.51 16.32 -2.27
CA GLY A 60 0.70 15.82 -1.66
C GLY A 60 1.29 14.61 -2.37
N GLU A 61 2.60 14.44 -2.22
CA GLU A 61 3.36 13.35 -2.82
C GLU A 61 4.06 12.53 -1.75
N ASN A 62 3.88 11.21 -1.83
CA ASN A 62 4.61 10.24 -1.03
C ASN A 62 5.66 9.57 -1.91
N ILE A 63 6.94 9.86 -1.65
CA ILE A 63 8.09 9.32 -2.37
C ILE A 63 8.85 8.42 -1.41
N TYR A 64 8.93 7.14 -1.74
CA TYR A 64 9.56 6.14 -0.89
C TYR A 64 10.46 5.22 -1.70
N VAL A 65 11.44 4.63 -1.01
CA VAL A 65 12.36 3.64 -1.53
C VAL A 65 12.25 2.41 -0.65
N MET A 66 12.05 1.25 -1.26
CA MET A 66 12.08 -0.04 -0.61
C MET A 66 13.39 -0.74 -0.93
N LYS A 67 13.98 -1.41 0.05
CA LYS A 67 15.18 -2.21 -0.12
C LYS A 67 14.97 -3.58 0.51
N CYS A 68 15.35 -4.62 -0.22
CA CYS A 68 15.35 -5.96 0.34
C CYS A 68 16.60 -6.16 1.20
N GLU A 69 16.41 -6.42 2.49
CA GLU A 69 17.50 -6.62 3.45
C GLU A 69 17.53 -8.05 4.01
N ASP A 70 16.53 -8.85 3.67
CA ASP A 70 16.44 -10.25 4.03
C ASP A 70 17.25 -11.14 3.05
N LYS A 71 18.34 -11.72 3.55
CA LYS A 71 19.20 -12.64 2.79
C LYS A 71 18.46 -13.92 2.38
N ALA A 72 17.40 -14.31 3.09
CA ALA A 72 16.61 -15.49 2.74
C ALA A 72 15.82 -15.30 1.43
N GLN A 73 15.70 -14.08 0.93
CA GLN A 73 15.03 -13.77 -0.35
C GLN A 73 15.91 -14.07 -1.58
N GLY A 74 17.14 -14.57 -1.39
CA GLY A 74 18.02 -15.01 -2.47
C GLY A 74 18.34 -13.89 -3.46
N GLU A 75 17.95 -14.05 -4.71
CA GLU A 75 18.16 -13.09 -5.81
C GLU A 75 17.59 -11.69 -5.54
N TRP A 76 16.61 -11.58 -4.65
CA TRP A 76 16.03 -10.29 -4.28
C TRP A 76 16.87 -9.53 -3.25
N TYR A 77 17.80 -10.17 -2.53
CA TYR A 77 18.61 -9.51 -1.51
C TYR A 77 19.42 -8.36 -2.11
N GLY A 78 19.34 -7.17 -1.48
CA GLY A 78 20.01 -5.96 -1.96
C GLY A 78 19.29 -5.23 -3.11
N GLN A 79 18.20 -5.78 -3.65
CA GLN A 79 17.40 -5.09 -4.65
C GLN A 79 16.71 -3.85 -4.05
N VAL A 80 16.56 -2.83 -4.88
CA VAL A 80 15.95 -1.55 -4.52
C VAL A 80 14.81 -1.25 -5.47
N SER A 81 13.67 -0.81 -4.92
CA SER A 81 12.50 -0.39 -5.68
C SER A 81 12.03 0.97 -5.17
N ALA A 82 11.89 1.95 -6.06
CA ALA A 82 11.36 3.27 -5.72
C ALA A 82 9.89 3.38 -6.15
N GLY A 83 9.08 4.01 -5.31
CA GLY A 83 7.68 4.27 -5.57
C GLY A 83 7.32 5.75 -5.35
N LYS A 84 6.40 6.25 -6.16
CA LYS A 84 5.79 7.57 -6.01
C LYS A 84 4.28 7.44 -6.05
N ASN A 85 3.63 7.86 -4.99
CA ASN A 85 2.18 7.84 -4.84
C ASN A 85 1.68 9.29 -4.68
N MET A 86 0.64 9.67 -5.43
CA MET A 86 -0.10 10.92 -5.18
C MET A 86 -1.21 10.64 -4.18
N SER A 87 -1.30 11.44 -3.12
CA SER A 87 -2.02 11.06 -1.91
C SER A 87 -3.56 11.00 -2.04
N ALA A 88 -4.19 11.55 -3.09
CA ALA A 88 -5.66 11.57 -3.16
C ALA A 88 -6.33 11.08 -4.46
N LYS A 89 -5.72 11.19 -5.66
CA LYS A 89 -6.46 10.93 -6.92
C LYS A 89 -6.19 9.60 -7.63
N ARG A 90 -5.11 8.88 -7.29
CA ARG A 90 -4.69 7.68 -8.07
C ARG A 90 -4.55 6.40 -7.27
N ASN A 91 -4.49 6.48 -5.94
CA ASN A 91 -4.45 5.33 -5.04
C ASN A 91 -5.70 5.34 -4.15
N CYS A 92 -6.83 4.89 -4.69
CA CYS A 92 -8.07 4.85 -3.92
C CYS A 92 -8.00 3.69 -2.92
N VAL A 93 -7.50 3.96 -1.71
CA VAL A 93 -7.76 3.14 -0.53
C VAL A 93 -9.21 3.42 -0.14
N SER A 94 -10.13 2.56 -0.56
CA SER A 94 -11.52 2.66 -0.17
C SER A 94 -11.76 1.86 1.11
N TYR A 95 -12.32 2.51 2.12
CA TYR A 95 -12.77 1.85 3.35
C TYR A 95 -14.24 1.50 3.18
N SER A 96 -14.61 0.25 3.43
CA SER A 96 -16.02 -0.13 3.58
C SER A 96 -16.24 -0.52 5.04
N LYS A 97 -17.25 0.09 5.69
CA LYS A 97 -17.66 -0.30 7.05
C LYS A 97 -18.33 -1.67 6.97
N PRO A 98 -17.83 -2.71 7.65
CA PRO A 98 -18.57 -3.94 7.86
C PRO A 98 -19.47 -3.78 9.09
N LEU A 99 -20.54 -4.57 9.15
CA LEU A 99 -21.51 -4.64 10.24
C LEU A 99 -20.95 -5.19 11.58
N SER A 100 -19.63 -5.33 11.74
CA SER A 100 -18.96 -5.84 12.95
C SER A 100 -17.64 -5.10 13.19
N LYS A 101 -17.02 -5.23 14.38
CA LYS A 101 -15.80 -4.50 14.86
C LYS A 101 -14.53 -4.61 13.98
N ASN A 102 -14.62 -5.25 12.82
CA ASN A 102 -13.52 -5.42 11.87
C ASN A 102 -13.58 -4.34 10.79
N THR A 103 -12.43 -3.87 10.31
CA THR A 103 -12.37 -2.93 9.18
C THR A 103 -11.88 -3.66 7.93
N ILE A 104 -12.60 -3.54 6.82
CA ILE A 104 -12.17 -4.05 5.53
C ILE A 104 -11.44 -2.94 4.79
N ILE A 105 -10.19 -3.21 4.43
CA ILE A 105 -9.41 -2.35 3.54
C ILE A 105 -9.53 -2.91 2.13
N ARG A 106 -10.02 -2.08 1.22
CA ARG A 106 -10.01 -2.35 -0.22
C ARG A 106 -9.02 -1.39 -0.87
N LEU A 107 -7.83 -1.89 -1.18
CA LEU A 107 -6.83 -1.19 -1.96
C LEU A 107 -7.11 -1.41 -3.45
N ARG A 108 -7.48 -0.35 -4.15
CA ARG A 108 -7.53 -0.38 -5.61
C ARG A 108 -6.24 0.24 -6.16
N TYR A 109 -5.42 -0.60 -6.77
CA TYR A 109 -4.27 -0.17 -7.55
C TYR A 109 -4.66 -0.13 -9.02
N GLN A 110 -4.60 1.03 -9.66
CA GLN A 110 -4.77 1.15 -11.12
C GLN A 110 -3.45 1.55 -11.74
N ARG A 111 -2.91 0.68 -12.60
CA ARG A 111 -1.72 0.97 -13.37
C ARG A 111 -2.16 1.45 -14.74
N ASN A 112 -2.13 2.77 -14.96
CA ASN A 112 -2.29 3.35 -16.29
C ASN A 112 -1.04 3.05 -17.12
N TYR A 113 -0.96 1.84 -17.68
CA TYR A 113 -0.08 1.59 -18.80
C TYR A 113 -0.67 2.29 -20.04
N GLY A 114 -0.05 3.39 -20.48
CA GLY A 114 -0.35 3.99 -21.79
C GLY A 114 -0.68 5.48 -21.83
N GLN A 115 0.07 6.35 -21.16
CA GLN A 115 0.23 7.73 -21.65
C GLN A 115 1.73 8.02 -21.77
N LYS A 116 2.26 7.78 -22.97
CA LYS A 116 3.37 8.54 -23.54
C LYS A 116 2.76 9.71 -24.31
#